data_AF-A0A0R1YFY6-F1
#
_entry.id   AF-A0A0R1YFY6-F1
#
_cell.length_a   1.000
_cell.length_b   1.000
_cell.length_c   1.000
_cell.angle_alpha   90.00
_cell.angle_beta   90.00
_cell.angle_gamma   90.00
#
_symmetry.space_group_name_H-M   'P 1'
#
loop_
_entity.id
_entity.type
_entity.pdbx_description
1 polymer ?
#
loop_
_entity_poly.entity_id
_entity_poly.type
_entity_poly.pdbx_seq_one_letter_code
_entity_poly.pdbx_strand_id
1 'polypeptide(L)'
;MRRLRLFAQKIESIPFIKKLNQYKFMPVIWWSILVAVLPYICSICHVPAVWRIGLLFIIVNSVISYHVGKLILILKLKRWWLLCLPILFCLAILPKFANYNLVFGLIYLIFELFGLMYKNIYR
;
A
#
# COMPACT_ATOMS: atom_id res chain seq x y z
N MET A 1 -1.93 -1.87 -24.95
CA MET A 1 -2.69 -1.07 -23.94
C MET A 1 -4.21 -1.26 -23.95
N ARG A 2 -4.88 -1.56 -25.07
CA ARG A 2 -6.36 -1.67 -25.16
C ARG A 2 -6.96 -2.78 -24.28
N ARG A 3 -6.33 -3.97 -24.19
CA ARG A 3 -6.82 -5.10 -23.37
C ARG A 3 -6.84 -4.80 -21.86
N LEU A 4 -5.83 -4.11 -21.34
CA LEU A 4 -5.78 -3.75 -19.92
C LEU A 4 -6.92 -2.80 -19.52
N ARG A 5 -7.29 -1.85 -20.39
CA ARG A 5 -8.43 -0.96 -20.16
C ARG A 5 -9.76 -1.70 -20.15
N LEU A 6 -9.95 -2.68 -21.04
CA LEU A 6 -11.16 -3.51 -21.08
C LEU A 6 -11.30 -4.36 -19.81
N PHE A 7 -10.20 -4.91 -19.29
CA PHE A 7 -10.19 -5.62 -18.02
C PHE A 7 -10.52 -4.69 -16.83
N ALA A 8 -9.92 -3.50 -16.78
CA ALA A 8 -10.22 -2.52 -15.74
C ALA A 8 -11.71 -2.13 -15.73
N GLN A 9 -12.27 -1.84 -16.91
CA GLN A 9 -13.69 -1.52 -17.07
C GLN A 9 -14.60 -2.68 -16.65
N LYS A 10 -14.20 -3.93 -16.97
CA LYS A 10 -14.95 -5.13 -16.57
C LYS A 10 -14.95 -5.31 -15.05
N ILE A 11 -13.83 -5.06 -14.38
CA ILE A 11 -13.73 -5.11 -12.91
C ILE A 11 -14.56 -3.99 -12.28
N GLU A 12 -14.51 -2.78 -12.83
CA GLU A 12 -15.27 -1.62 -12.33
C GLU A 12 -16.78 -1.77 -12.52
N SER A 13 -17.21 -2.56 -13.51
CA SER A 13 -18.63 -2.85 -13.76
C SER A 13 -19.28 -3.80 -12.76
N ILE A 14 -18.50 -4.47 -11.89
CA ILE A 14 -19.02 -5.37 -10.86
C ILE A 14 -19.79 -4.54 -9.81
N PRO A 15 -21.08 -4.83 -9.54
CA PRO A 15 -21.92 -3.98 -8.68
C PRO A 15 -21.38 -3.84 -7.25
N PHE A 16 -20.72 -4.88 -6.73
CA PHE A 16 -20.05 -4.84 -5.43
C PHE A 16 -18.85 -3.88 -5.43
N ILE A 17 -17.96 -3.99 -6.43
CA ILE A 17 -16.78 -3.11 -6.55
C ILE A 17 -17.20 -1.68 -6.78
N LYS A 18 -18.20 -1.44 -7.62
CA LYS A 18 -18.77 -0.11 -7.86
C LYS A 18 -19.32 0.53 -6.59
N LYS A 19 -20.01 -0.25 -5.74
CA LYS A 19 -20.53 0.21 -4.44
C LYS A 19 -19.42 0.50 -3.43
N LEU A 20 -18.37 -0.32 -3.39
CA LEU A 20 -17.19 -0.04 -2.56
C LEU A 20 -16.45 1.22 -3.04
N ASN A 21 -16.22 1.37 -4.33
CA ASN A 21 -15.45 2.50 -4.88
C ASN A 21 -16.15 3.85 -4.75
N GLN A 22 -17.41 3.90 -4.29
CA GLN A 22 -18.09 5.14 -3.91
C GLN A 22 -17.48 5.78 -2.66
N TYR A 23 -16.80 5.01 -1.81
CA TYR A 23 -16.19 5.55 -0.60
C TYR A 23 -14.84 6.21 -0.88
N LYS A 24 -14.67 7.44 -0.39
CA LYS A 24 -13.45 8.24 -0.58
C LYS A 24 -12.17 7.57 -0.06
N PHE A 25 -12.27 6.61 0.85
CA PHE A 25 -11.12 5.91 1.43
C PHE A 25 -10.72 4.62 0.68
N MET A 26 -11.50 4.16 -0.30
CA MET A 26 -11.16 2.95 -1.05
C MET A 26 -9.81 2.96 -1.75
N PRO A 27 -9.34 4.08 -2.35
CA PRO A 27 -8.01 4.10 -2.96
C PRO A 27 -6.91 3.72 -1.97
N VAL A 28 -7.01 4.16 -0.71
CA VAL A 28 -6.06 3.81 0.35
C VAL A 28 -6.11 2.32 0.64
N ILE A 29 -7.31 1.73 0.74
CA ILE A 29 -7.47 0.29 0.97
C ILE A 29 -6.89 -0.53 -0.19
N TRP A 30 -7.16 -0.15 -1.43
CA TRP A 30 -6.63 -0.85 -2.61
C TRP A 30 -5.10 -0.85 -2.64
N TRP A 31 -4.48 0.29 -2.32
CA TRP A 31 -3.03 0.38 -2.21
C TRP A 31 -2.48 -0.48 -1.05
N SER A 32 -3.14 -0.47 0.10
CA SER A 32 -2.75 -1.32 1.24
C SER A 32 -2.85 -2.82 0.92
N ILE A 33 -3.92 -3.25 0.25
CA ILE A 33 -4.08 -4.64 -0.21
C ILE A 33 -2.99 -5.00 -1.22
N LEU A 34 -2.69 -4.10 -2.17
CA LEU A 34 -1.64 -4.32 -3.17
C LEU A 34 -0.28 -4.53 -2.50
N VAL A 35 0.07 -3.70 -1.52
CA VAL A 35 1.28 -3.81 -0.70
C VAL A 35 1.33 -5.10 0.11
N ALA A 36 0.19 -5.54 0.65
CA ALA A 36 0.08 -6.78 1.39
C ALA A 36 0.25 -8.03 0.50
N VAL A 37 -0.21 -8.00 -0.75
CA VAL A 37 -0.21 -9.14 -1.68
C VAL A 37 1.09 -9.24 -2.48
N LEU A 38 1.75 -8.13 -2.77
CA LEU A 38 3.02 -8.07 -3.53
C LEU A 38 4.10 -9.08 -3.05
N PRO A 39 4.35 -9.24 -1.74
CA PRO A 39 5.34 -10.18 -1.23
C PRO A 39 4.98 -11.64 -1.51
N TYR A 40 3.69 -11.94 -1.55
CA TYR A 40 3.17 -13.26 -1.89
C TYR A 40 3.33 -13.55 -3.38
N ILE A 41 3.05 -12.58 -4.25
CA ILE A 41 3.29 -12.72 -5.69
C ILE A 41 4.78 -12.98 -5.95
N CYS A 42 5.67 -12.20 -5.34
CA CYS A 42 7.11 -12.41 -5.48
C CYS A 42 7.57 -13.74 -4.88
N SER A 43 6.88 -14.24 -3.85
CA SER A 43 7.11 -15.59 -3.32
C SER A 43 6.74 -16.68 -4.31
N ILE A 44 5.67 -16.50 -5.09
CA ILE A 44 5.25 -17.45 -6.13
C ILE A 44 6.24 -17.41 -7.30
N CYS A 45 6.75 -16.23 -7.65
CA CYS A 45 7.78 -16.06 -8.67
C CYS A 45 9.19 -16.51 -8.26
N HIS A 46 9.36 -17.20 -7.12
CA HIS A 46 10.66 -17.70 -6.62
C HIS A 46 11.75 -16.62 -6.45
N VAL A 47 11.36 -15.35 -6.25
CA VAL A 47 12.31 -14.26 -6.04
C VAL A 47 13.09 -14.52 -4.74
N PRO A 48 14.42 -14.31 -4.66
CA PRO A 48 15.16 -14.54 -3.42
C PRO A 48 14.63 -13.67 -2.26
N ALA A 49 14.69 -14.18 -1.03
CA ALA A 49 14.19 -13.47 0.15
C ALA A 49 14.87 -12.10 0.33
N VAL A 50 16.17 -12.00 0.05
CA VAL A 50 16.94 -10.75 0.14
C VAL A 50 16.38 -9.66 -0.79
N TRP A 51 15.95 -10.02 -2.00
CA TRP A 51 15.35 -9.07 -2.96
C TRP A 51 13.92 -8.69 -2.57
N ARG A 52 13.15 -9.63 -2.02
CA ARG A 52 11.82 -9.35 -1.44
C ARG A 52 11.92 -8.37 -0.26
N ILE A 53 12.96 -8.49 0.54
CA ILE A 53 13.15 -7.66 1.73
C ILE A 53 13.79 -6.31 1.40
N GLY A 54 14.88 -6.31 0.65
CA GLY A 54 15.58 -5.08 0.30
C GLY A 54 14.82 -4.24 -0.71
N LEU A 55 14.48 -4.79 -1.87
CA LEU A 55 13.97 -3.97 -2.98
C LEU A 55 12.47 -3.74 -2.85
N LEU A 56 11.71 -4.79 -2.55
CA LEU A 56 10.26 -4.70 -2.48
C LEU A 56 9.78 -4.08 -1.17
N PHE A 57 10.27 -4.55 -0.02
CA PHE A 57 9.87 -3.94 1.24
C PHE A 57 10.49 -2.56 1.46
N ILE A 58 11.75 -2.28 1.15
CA ILE A 58 12.27 -0.93 1.42
C ILE A 58 11.88 0.04 0.31
N ILE A 59 12.16 -0.27 -0.95
CA ILE A 59 12.00 0.73 -2.02
C ILE A 59 10.54 0.83 -2.46
N VAL A 60 9.96 -0.26 -2.96
CA VAL A 60 8.63 -0.24 -3.59
C VAL A 60 7.57 0.18 -2.57
N ASN A 61 7.56 -0.43 -1.39
CA ASN A 61 6.56 -0.09 -0.39
C ASN A 61 6.76 1.30 0.23
N SER A 62 7.98 1.86 0.30
CA SER A 62 8.15 3.25 0.75
C SER A 62 7.61 4.24 -0.28
N VAL A 63 7.80 3.98 -1.58
CA VAL A 63 7.19 4.79 -2.65
C VAL A 63 5.67 4.72 -2.58
N ILE A 64 5.10 3.54 -2.38
CA ILE A 64 3.65 3.36 -2.24
C ILE A 64 3.13 4.05 -0.97
N SER A 65 3.82 3.90 0.16
CA SER A 65 3.47 4.55 1.43
C SER A 65 3.46 6.09 1.28
N TYR A 66 4.48 6.67 0.64
CA TYR A 66 4.50 8.10 0.34
C TYR A 66 3.32 8.54 -0.54
N HIS A 67 2.99 7.74 -1.57
CA HIS A 67 1.82 8.02 -2.42
C HIS A 67 0.50 7.94 -1.66
N VAL A 68 0.36 6.97 -0.76
CA VAL A 68 -0.82 6.81 0.11
C VAL A 68 -0.94 7.97 1.10
N GLY A 69 0.16 8.44 1.69
CA GLY A 69 0.17 9.64 2.52
C GLY A 69 -0.30 10.89 1.77
N LYS A 70 0.13 11.06 0.51
CA LYS A 70 -0.38 12.11 -0.39
C LYS A 70 -1.87 11.94 -0.70
N LEU A 71 -2.34 10.73 -0.99
CA LEU A 71 -3.75 10.43 -1.24
C LEU A 71 -4.62 10.78 -0.03
N ILE A 72 -4.18 10.47 1.18
CA ILE A 72 -4.88 10.81 2.43
C ILE A 72 -5.09 12.33 2.55
N LEU A 73 -4.07 13.12 2.21
CA LEU A 73 -4.16 14.59 2.19
C LEU A 73 -5.10 15.11 1.10
N ILE A 74 -5.01 14.58 -0.13
CA ILE A 74 -5.85 14.99 -1.27
C ILE A 74 -7.32 14.66 -0.99
N LEU A 75 -7.59 13.49 -0.43
CA LEU A 75 -8.94 12.99 -0.13
C LEU A 75 -9.50 13.56 1.19
N LYS A 76 -8.72 14.39 1.91
CA LYS A 76 -9.06 14.97 3.22
C LYS A 76 -9.51 13.92 4.25
N LEU A 77 -8.83 12.77 4.27
CA LEU A 77 -9.14 11.67 5.17
C LEU A 77 -8.59 11.95 6.59
N LYS A 78 -9.20 11.31 7.60
CA LYS A 78 -8.75 11.43 9.00
C LYS A 78 -7.35 10.83 9.14
N ARG A 79 -6.50 11.43 9.99
CA ARG A 79 -5.10 10.98 10.24
C ARG A 79 -4.99 9.51 10.65
N TRP A 80 -6.01 8.93 11.28
CA TRP A 80 -6.05 7.50 11.63
C TRP A 80 -5.89 6.56 10.41
N TRP A 81 -6.22 7.01 9.20
CA TRP A 81 -6.01 6.23 7.97
C TRP A 81 -4.54 5.97 7.64
N LEU A 82 -3.62 6.74 8.22
CA LEU A 82 -2.17 6.49 8.12
C LEU A 82 -1.77 5.14 8.72
N LEU A 83 -2.52 4.64 9.70
CA LEU A 83 -2.21 3.36 10.32
C LEU A 83 -2.70 2.18 9.47
N CYS A 84 -3.56 2.42 8.49
CA CYS A 84 -4.21 1.35 7.72
C CYS A 84 -3.18 0.53 6.93
N LEU A 85 -2.26 1.20 6.23
CA LEU A 85 -1.22 0.57 5.43
C LEU A 85 -0.20 -0.21 6.27
N PRO A 86 0.44 0.37 7.31
CA PRO A 86 1.40 -0.38 8.13
C PRO A 86 0.75 -1.52 8.93
N ILE A 87 -0.50 -1.35 9.42
CA ILE A 87 -1.21 -2.43 10.14
C ILE A 87 -1.54 -3.58 9.18
N LEU A 88 -2.13 -3.31 8.01
CA LEU A 88 -2.47 -4.33 7.03
C LEU A 88 -1.24 -5.08 6.54
N PHE A 89 -0.14 -4.36 6.30
CA PHE A 89 1.13 -4.97 5.94
C PHE A 89 1.65 -5.90 7.04
N CYS A 90 1.66 -5.44 8.29
CA CYS A 90 2.14 -6.23 9.42
C CYS A 90 1.30 -7.52 9.60
N LEU A 91 -0.03 -7.39 9.54
CA LEU A 91 -0.95 -8.54 9.55
C LEU A 91 -0.70 -9.50 8.38
N ALA A 92 -0.47 -8.97 7.18
CA ALA A 92 -0.23 -9.77 6.00
C ALA A 92 1.09 -10.54 6.07
N ILE A 93 2.09 -10.09 6.81
CA ILE A 93 3.41 -10.73 6.81
C ILE A 93 3.65 -11.54 8.08
N LEU A 94 2.86 -11.32 9.14
CA LEU A 94 2.82 -12.13 10.36
C LEU A 94 2.86 -13.65 10.11
N PRO A 95 2.03 -14.23 9.21
CA PRO A 95 2.02 -15.69 9.04
C PRO A 95 3.25 -16.26 8.32
N LYS A 96 4.08 -15.44 7.67
CA LYS A 96 5.13 -15.93 6.75
C LYS A 96 6.56 -15.42 7.03
N PHE A 97 6.73 -14.28 7.71
CA PHE A 97 8.06 -13.68 7.95
C PHE A 97 8.19 -13.06 9.36
N ALA A 98 7.75 -13.79 10.40
CA ALA A 98 7.62 -13.31 11.78
C ALA A 98 8.86 -12.57 12.37
N ASN A 99 10.09 -12.92 11.97
CA ASN A 99 11.29 -12.35 12.57
C ASN A 99 11.69 -10.93 12.08
N TYR A 100 11.15 -10.44 10.96
CA TYR A 100 11.54 -9.14 10.38
C TYR A 100 10.45 -8.05 10.51
N ASN A 101 9.27 -8.38 11.03
CA ASN A 101 8.04 -7.61 10.82
C ASN A 101 7.96 -6.22 11.46
N LEU A 102 8.40 -6.08 12.72
CA LEU A 102 8.15 -4.85 13.48
C LEU A 102 8.97 -3.68 12.94
N VAL A 103 10.21 -3.94 12.49
CA VAL A 103 11.10 -2.91 11.95
C VAL A 103 10.55 -2.34 10.64
N PHE A 104 10.00 -3.19 9.76
CA PHE A 104 9.41 -2.73 8.50
C PHE A 104 8.13 -1.92 8.68
N GLY A 105 7.26 -2.33 9.60
CA GLY A 105 6.07 -1.53 9.95
C GLY A 105 6.45 -0.12 10.44
N LEU A 106 7.54 -0.02 11.21
CA LEU A 106 8.05 1.25 11.73
C LEU A 106 8.67 2.12 10.63
N ILE A 107 9.43 1.53 9.71
CA ILE A 107 9.98 2.22 8.53
C ILE A 107 8.86 2.83 7.68
N TYR A 108 7.78 2.10 7.41
CA TYR A 108 6.66 2.66 6.63
C TYR A 108 5.97 3.80 7.33
N LEU A 109 5.76 3.70 8.63
CA LEU A 109 5.15 4.77 9.40
C LEU A 109 5.99 6.06 9.34
N ILE A 110 7.32 5.94 9.34
CA ILE A 110 8.25 7.07 9.15
C ILE A 110 8.10 7.69 7.75
N PHE A 111 8.10 6.89 6.69
CA PHE A 111 7.95 7.41 5.32
C PHE A 111 6.58 8.04 5.05
N GLU A 112 5.52 7.49 5.65
CA GLU A 112 4.17 8.04 5.55
C GLU A 112 4.06 9.40 6.25
N LEU A 113 4.72 9.54 7.41
CA LEU A 113 4.87 10.83 8.10
C LEU A 113 5.63 11.85 7.26
N PHE A 114 6.73 11.47 6.60
CA PHE A 114 7.43 12.34 5.66
C PHE A 114 6.55 12.78 4.48
N GLY A 115 5.75 11.86 3.93
CA GLY A 115 4.78 12.18 2.89
C GLY A 115 3.72 13.19 3.33
N LEU A 116 3.28 13.08 4.59
CA LEU A 116 2.30 13.99 5.18
C LEU A 116 2.92 15.36 5.51
N MET A 117 4.19 15.39 5.92
CA MET A 117 4.94 16.60 6.23
C MET A 117 5.47 17.34 4.99
N TYR A 118 5.34 16.78 3.79
CA TYR A 118 5.80 17.40 2.53
C TYR A 118 5.30 18.85 2.32
N LYS A 119 4.12 19.19 2.86
CA LYS A 119 3.58 20.57 2.80
C LYS A 119 4.23 21.58 3.74
N ASN A 120 4.94 21.13 4.78
CA ASN A 120 5.59 21.99 5.78
C ASN A 120 7.09 22.19 5.52
N ILE A 121 7.73 21.35 4.70
CA ILE A 121 9.17 21.43 4.43
C ILE A 121 9.47 22.35 3.23
N TYR A 122 8.54 22.49 2.29
CA TYR A 122 8.68 23.34 1.10
C TYR A 122 7.91 24.67 1.22
N ARG A 123 7.82 25.23 2.43
CA ARG A 123 7.22 26.53 2.66
C ARG A 123 8.28 27.54 3.07
#